data_AF-H8GDC8-F1
#
_entry.id   AF-H8GDC8-F1
#
_cell.length_a   1.000
_cell.length_b   1.000
_cell.length_c   1.000
_cell.angle_alpha   90.00
_cell.angle_beta   90.00
_cell.angle_gamma   90.00
#
_symmetry.space_group_name_H-M   'P 1'
#
loop_
_entity.id
_entity.type
_entity.pdbx_description
1 polymer ?
#
loop_
_entity_poly.entity_id
_entity_poly.type
_entity_poly.pdbx_seq_one_letter_code
_entity_poly.pdbx_strand_id
1 'polypeptide(L)'
;MSTQVDSRYGRFVPRIDIAERPGVGLDGTPRPTEDRVVVHTDGPDASAGTAVVLDGATETRRGVPSGGWYSRLLAEAIERRLRTDAGEDLDTLLSEAISALAREHDLTPRRAPSSTVAMVRWTNEHVEALVLADSPVVVFTEAGADVVHDDRLDRLRAAGALRTREAVDRLRNSEHGFWVAEAVPEAASHALRRRWPRTAVDAAVLATDGVSAGVDTYGVLDWPGLLRRARAHGAEAVLDTVRQAEIDDSDRVRWPRSKQHDDQALVVIDFQRGQGDFRGDP
;
A
#
# COMPACT_ATOMS: atom_id res chain seq x y z
N MET A 1 29.62 -30.58 30.10
CA MET A 1 29.21 -30.41 28.68
C MET A 1 28.52 -29.06 28.59
N SER A 2 29.25 -28.03 28.16
CA SER A 2 28.71 -26.68 27.99
C SER A 2 28.23 -26.57 26.56
N THR A 3 26.92 -26.49 26.36
CA THR A 3 26.33 -26.27 25.04
C THR A 3 26.51 -24.80 24.70
N GLN A 4 27.56 -24.50 23.93
CA GLN A 4 27.70 -23.22 23.24
C GLN A 4 26.50 -23.07 22.31
N VAL A 5 25.55 -22.22 22.69
CA VAL A 5 24.50 -21.75 21.79
C VAL A 5 25.20 -20.81 20.80
N ASP A 6 25.33 -21.28 19.56
CA ASP A 6 25.93 -20.54 18.46
C ASP A 6 25.17 -19.22 18.26
N SER A 7 25.80 -18.09 18.61
CA SER A 7 25.25 -16.74 18.52
C SER A 7 25.32 -16.14 17.11
N ARG A 8 25.49 -16.97 16.06
CA ARG A 8 25.62 -16.54 14.66
C ARG A 8 24.32 -16.14 13.95
N TYR A 9 23.17 -16.18 14.62
CA TYR A 9 21.91 -15.64 14.11
C TYR A 9 21.58 -14.33 14.83
N GLY A 10 22.17 -13.23 14.36
CA GLY A 10 21.70 -11.90 14.74
C GLY A 10 20.20 -11.82 14.44
N ARG A 11 19.38 -11.61 15.49
CA ARG A 11 17.93 -11.49 15.35
C ARG A 11 17.61 -10.30 14.45
N PHE A 12 16.77 -10.54 13.43
CA PHE A 12 16.26 -9.50 12.55
C PHE A 12 14.98 -8.96 13.14
N VAL A 13 15.00 -7.71 13.60
CA VAL A 13 13.81 -6.98 14.04
C VAL A 13 13.51 -5.96 12.94
N PRO A 14 12.45 -6.13 12.13
CA PRO A 14 12.13 -5.12 11.15
C PRO A 14 11.75 -3.82 11.85
N ARG A 15 12.30 -2.70 11.38
CA ARG A 15 11.80 -1.38 11.76
C ARG A 15 10.68 -1.00 10.83
N ILE A 16 9.49 -0.78 11.37
CA ILE A 16 8.32 -0.35 10.61
C ILE A 16 8.09 1.12 10.92
N ASP A 17 8.13 1.96 9.89
CA ASP A 17 7.84 3.38 9.96
C ASP A 17 6.62 3.68 9.09
N ILE A 18 5.67 4.43 9.64
CA ILE A 18 4.36 4.68 9.03
C ILE A 18 4.09 6.18 9.08
N ALA A 19 3.65 6.74 7.96
CA ALA A 19 3.18 8.12 7.89
C ALA A 19 1.85 8.18 7.13
N GLU A 20 0.92 8.95 7.67
CA GLU A 20 -0.40 9.20 7.08
C GLU A 20 -0.70 10.69 7.10
N ARG A 21 -1.20 11.24 5.98
CA ARG A 21 -1.58 12.65 5.89
C ARG A 21 -2.83 12.82 5.05
N PRO A 22 -3.90 13.44 5.58
CA PRO A 22 -5.11 13.66 4.81
C PRO A 22 -4.87 14.68 3.69
N GLY A 23 -5.57 14.45 2.59
CA GLY A 23 -5.73 15.37 1.48
C GLY A 23 -6.90 16.34 1.69
N VAL A 24 -7.41 16.87 0.59
CA VAL A 24 -8.60 17.73 0.56
C VAL A 24 -9.68 17.15 -0.35
N GLY A 25 -10.92 17.60 -0.16
CA GLY A 25 -12.02 17.30 -1.07
C GLY A 25 -11.80 17.91 -2.46
N LEU A 26 -12.64 17.52 -3.42
CA LEU A 26 -12.66 18.12 -4.76
C LEU A 26 -12.99 19.64 -4.73
N ASP A 27 -13.60 20.11 -3.65
CA ASP A 27 -13.89 21.51 -3.37
C ASP A 27 -12.77 22.24 -2.62
N GLY A 28 -11.65 21.55 -2.33
CA GLY A 28 -10.51 22.08 -1.59
C GLY A 28 -10.68 22.11 -0.08
N THR A 29 -11.81 21.64 0.45
CA THR A 29 -12.06 21.64 1.90
C THR A 29 -11.46 20.43 2.61
N PRO A 30 -11.08 20.52 3.90
CA PRO A 30 -10.64 19.36 4.66
C PRO A 30 -11.72 18.28 4.71
N ARG A 31 -11.31 17.02 4.50
CA ARG A 31 -12.17 15.84 4.63
C ARG A 31 -11.46 14.74 5.42
N PRO A 32 -12.19 13.75 5.98
CA PRO A 32 -11.57 12.54 6.48
C PRO A 32 -10.74 11.86 5.39
N THR A 33 -9.62 11.25 5.78
CA THR A 33 -8.80 10.43 4.87
C THR A 33 -9.59 9.27 4.29
N GLU A 34 -9.31 8.97 3.02
CA GLU A 34 -9.78 7.77 2.34
C GLU A 34 -8.75 6.63 2.39
N ASP A 35 -7.54 6.91 2.89
CA ASP A 35 -6.46 5.93 3.07
C ASP A 35 -6.57 5.19 4.41
N ARG A 36 -6.06 3.95 4.44
CA ARG A 36 -5.88 3.16 5.66
C ARG A 36 -4.58 2.37 5.64
N VAL A 37 -3.95 2.28 6.80
CA VAL A 37 -2.85 1.35 7.06
C VAL A 37 -3.28 0.29 8.07
N VAL A 38 -2.93 -0.97 7.79
CA VAL A 38 -3.02 -2.07 8.75
C VAL A 38 -1.64 -2.68 8.91
N VAL A 39 -1.19 -2.87 10.15
CA VAL A 39 0.03 -3.64 10.45
C VAL A 39 -0.29 -4.68 11.50
N HIS A 40 -0.04 -5.94 11.17
CA HIS A 40 -0.12 -7.07 12.06
C HIS A 40 1.26 -7.72 12.17
N THR A 41 1.75 -7.95 13.38
CA THR A 41 3.05 -8.57 13.60
C THR A 41 2.91 -9.77 14.52
N ASP A 42 3.59 -10.85 14.17
CA ASP A 42 3.61 -12.10 14.91
C ASP A 42 5.03 -12.52 15.27
N GLY A 43 5.11 -13.40 16.29
CA GLY A 43 6.36 -13.96 16.76
C GLY A 43 7.20 -12.98 17.59
N PRO A 44 8.32 -13.48 18.16
CA PRO A 44 9.24 -12.61 18.88
C PRO A 44 9.81 -11.56 17.92
N ASP A 45 9.92 -10.33 18.43
CA ASP A 45 10.54 -9.19 17.76
C ASP A 45 10.00 -8.91 16.33
N ALA A 46 8.69 -9.15 16.09
CA ALA A 46 8.02 -8.95 14.80
C ALA A 46 8.68 -9.72 13.62
N SER A 47 9.24 -10.90 13.90
CA SER A 47 9.90 -11.77 12.91
C SER A 47 8.99 -12.26 11.78
N ALA A 48 7.67 -12.20 11.97
CA ALA A 48 6.68 -12.32 10.93
C ALA A 48 5.66 -11.18 11.02
N GLY A 49 5.00 -10.86 9.92
CA GLY A 49 3.94 -9.86 9.92
C GLY A 49 3.41 -9.55 8.54
N THR A 50 2.35 -8.77 8.52
CA THR A 50 1.71 -8.25 7.31
C THR A 50 1.45 -6.77 7.48
N ALA A 51 1.86 -5.98 6.49
CA ALA A 51 1.49 -4.58 6.36
C ALA A 51 0.58 -4.43 5.14
N VAL A 52 -0.42 -3.58 5.25
CA VAL A 52 -1.39 -3.29 4.21
C VAL A 52 -1.60 -1.80 4.11
N VAL A 53 -1.61 -1.28 2.88
CA VAL A 53 -2.03 0.07 2.55
C VAL A 53 -3.26 -0.04 1.63
N LEU A 54 -4.29 0.73 1.96
CA LEU A 54 -5.56 0.78 1.23
C LEU A 54 -5.81 2.24 0.84
N ASP A 55 -6.05 2.49 -0.44
CA ASP A 55 -6.41 3.82 -0.96
C ASP A 55 -7.88 3.79 -1.37
N GLY A 56 -8.72 4.56 -0.68
CA GLY A 56 -10.15 4.61 -0.97
C GLY A 56 -10.43 5.53 -2.14
N ALA A 57 -10.96 4.98 -3.25
CA ALA A 57 -11.26 5.79 -4.43
C ALA A 57 -12.34 6.86 -4.13
N THR A 58 -12.02 8.12 -4.42
CA THR A 58 -12.95 9.23 -4.19
C THR A 58 -14.28 9.04 -4.91
N GLU A 59 -15.36 9.04 -4.14
CA GLU A 59 -16.71 8.85 -4.65
C GLU A 59 -17.43 10.18 -4.89
N THR A 60 -18.04 10.33 -6.07
CA THR A 60 -18.75 11.54 -6.49
C THR A 60 -20.25 11.36 -6.63
N ARG A 61 -20.75 10.11 -6.56
CA ARG A 61 -22.18 9.78 -6.65
C ARG A 61 -22.89 10.14 -5.36
N ARG A 62 -24.03 10.83 -5.48
CA ARG A 62 -24.89 11.13 -4.34
C ARG A 62 -25.46 9.84 -3.74
N GLY A 63 -25.42 9.73 -2.42
CA GLY A 63 -26.00 8.60 -1.68
C GLY A 63 -25.16 7.33 -1.69
N VAL A 64 -23.98 7.34 -2.33
CA VAL A 64 -23.00 6.25 -2.21
C VAL A 64 -22.00 6.64 -1.11
N PRO A 65 -21.62 5.73 -0.20
CA PRO A 65 -20.57 6.00 0.79
C PRO A 65 -19.24 6.41 0.13
N SER A 66 -18.35 7.06 0.88
CA SER A 66 -17.03 7.45 0.37
C SER A 66 -16.10 6.25 0.18
N GLY A 67 -14.99 6.45 -0.55
CA GLY A 67 -13.91 5.47 -0.61
C GLY A 67 -13.34 5.17 0.77
N GLY A 68 -13.23 6.22 1.61
CA GLY A 68 -12.79 6.11 3.00
C GLY A 68 -13.72 5.32 3.93
N TRP A 69 -15.02 5.24 3.60
CA TRP A 69 -15.94 4.33 4.29
C TRP A 69 -15.61 2.88 3.95
N TYR A 70 -15.36 2.60 2.67
CA TYR A 70 -15.07 1.24 2.19
C TYR A 70 -13.68 0.77 2.65
N SER A 71 -12.63 1.58 2.47
CA SER A 71 -11.26 1.23 2.86
C SER A 71 -11.16 0.97 4.36
N ARG A 72 -11.86 1.75 5.21
CA ARG A 72 -11.93 1.51 6.66
C ARG A 72 -12.53 0.14 6.98
N LEU A 73 -13.68 -0.20 6.38
CA LEU A 73 -14.33 -1.48 6.68
C LEU A 73 -13.56 -2.67 6.11
N LEU A 74 -12.91 -2.50 4.95
CA LEU A 74 -12.02 -3.51 4.39
C LEU A 74 -10.79 -3.71 5.27
N ALA A 75 -10.19 -2.64 5.80
CA ALA A 75 -9.11 -2.71 6.79
C ALA A 75 -9.53 -3.51 8.03
N GLU A 76 -10.70 -3.22 8.60
CA GLU A 76 -11.26 -3.95 9.76
C GLU A 76 -11.50 -5.43 9.45
N ALA A 77 -11.97 -5.75 8.24
CA ALA A 77 -12.14 -7.14 7.79
C ALA A 77 -10.79 -7.86 7.67
N ILE A 78 -9.80 -7.25 7.02
CA ILE A 78 -8.44 -7.78 6.88
C ILE A 78 -7.80 -8.00 8.25
N GLU A 79 -7.88 -7.03 9.16
CA GLU A 79 -7.30 -7.14 10.50
C GLU A 79 -7.92 -8.27 11.32
N ARG A 80 -9.25 -8.45 11.25
CA ARG A 80 -9.94 -9.59 11.88
C ARG A 80 -9.39 -10.93 11.38
N ARG A 81 -9.14 -11.04 10.07
CA ARG A 81 -8.60 -12.26 9.46
C ARG A 81 -7.17 -12.51 9.87
N LEU A 82 -6.31 -11.49 9.82
CA LEU A 82 -4.91 -11.59 10.27
C LEU A 82 -4.82 -12.04 11.73
N ARG A 83 -5.68 -11.52 12.62
CA ARG A 83 -5.75 -11.96 14.02
C ARG A 83 -6.23 -13.40 14.21
N THR A 84 -6.92 -13.98 13.23
CA THR A 84 -7.48 -15.34 13.30
C THR A 84 -6.54 -16.35 12.67
N ASP A 85 -5.99 -16.04 11.50
CA ASP A 85 -5.03 -16.85 10.76
C ASP A 85 -4.12 -15.95 9.90
N ALA A 86 -2.98 -15.55 10.47
CA ALA A 86 -1.97 -14.77 9.76
C ALA A 86 -1.26 -15.55 8.64
N GLY A 87 -1.43 -16.89 8.60
CA GLY A 87 -0.84 -17.78 7.60
C GLY A 87 -1.70 -17.96 6.34
N GLU A 88 -2.96 -17.52 6.34
CA GLU A 88 -3.90 -17.63 5.21
C GLU A 88 -3.31 -16.98 3.94
N ASP A 89 -3.46 -17.61 2.78
CA ASP A 89 -2.89 -17.07 1.54
C ASP A 89 -3.43 -15.66 1.25
N LEU A 90 -2.59 -14.73 0.80
CA LEU A 90 -2.97 -13.31 0.72
C LEU A 90 -4.16 -13.05 -0.21
N ASP A 91 -4.28 -13.82 -1.29
CA ASP A 91 -5.42 -13.71 -2.21
C ASP A 91 -6.74 -14.18 -1.56
N THR A 92 -6.66 -15.25 -0.79
CA THR A 92 -7.78 -15.89 -0.10
C THR A 92 -8.23 -14.99 1.03
N LEU A 93 -7.29 -14.46 1.81
CA LEU A 93 -7.53 -13.48 2.85
C LEU A 93 -8.26 -12.25 2.30
N LEU A 94 -7.76 -11.68 1.19
CA LEU A 94 -8.38 -10.51 0.58
C LEU A 94 -9.75 -10.83 -0.04
N SER A 95 -9.88 -11.96 -0.75
CA SER A 95 -11.14 -12.42 -1.33
C SER A 95 -12.21 -12.58 -0.25
N GLU A 96 -11.89 -13.25 0.85
CA GLU A 96 -12.80 -13.46 1.97
C GLU A 96 -13.14 -12.14 2.69
N ALA A 97 -12.20 -11.21 2.82
CA ALA A 97 -12.47 -9.88 3.37
C ALA A 97 -13.45 -9.09 2.49
N ILE A 98 -13.26 -9.10 1.16
CA ILE A 98 -14.18 -8.48 0.20
C ILE A 98 -15.56 -9.15 0.25
N SER A 99 -15.60 -10.49 0.30
CA SER A 99 -16.84 -11.28 0.37
C SER A 99 -17.66 -10.97 1.63
N ALA A 100 -17.00 -10.94 2.78
CA ALA A 100 -17.61 -10.61 4.06
C ALA A 100 -18.19 -9.18 4.03
N LEU A 101 -17.40 -8.21 3.56
CA LEU A 101 -17.81 -6.82 3.47
C LEU A 101 -19.00 -6.62 2.51
N ALA A 102 -18.94 -7.25 1.33
CA ALA A 102 -19.99 -7.17 0.34
C ALA A 102 -21.31 -7.74 0.86
N ARG A 103 -21.27 -8.86 1.58
CA ARG A 103 -22.45 -9.45 2.24
C ARG A 103 -22.98 -8.60 3.39
N GLU A 104 -22.10 -8.10 4.26
CA GLU A 104 -22.49 -7.36 5.48
C GLU A 104 -23.21 -6.04 5.14
N HIS A 105 -22.81 -5.39 4.05
CA HIS A 105 -23.36 -4.10 3.64
C HIS A 105 -24.18 -4.13 2.34
N ASP A 106 -24.56 -5.32 1.86
CA ASP A 106 -25.36 -5.51 0.64
C ASP A 106 -24.79 -4.75 -0.58
N LEU A 107 -23.47 -4.84 -0.76
CA LEU A 107 -22.77 -4.11 -1.81
C LEU A 107 -23.07 -4.71 -3.18
N THR A 108 -23.42 -3.85 -4.13
CA THR A 108 -23.72 -4.26 -5.51
C THR A 108 -22.49 -4.03 -6.40
N PRO A 109 -22.05 -5.02 -7.19
CA PRO A 109 -20.96 -4.88 -8.15
C PRO A 109 -21.11 -3.69 -9.08
N ARG A 110 -20.00 -3.00 -9.32
CA ARG A 110 -19.87 -1.76 -10.12
C ARG A 110 -20.69 -0.58 -9.58
N ARG A 111 -21.30 -0.72 -8.40
CA ARG A 111 -22.10 0.31 -7.77
C ARG A 111 -21.61 0.65 -6.37
N ALA A 112 -20.75 -0.16 -5.77
CA ALA A 112 -20.18 0.15 -4.47
C ALA A 112 -19.00 1.13 -4.59
N PRO A 113 -18.59 1.77 -3.47
CA PRO A 113 -17.27 2.39 -3.37
C PRO A 113 -16.18 1.31 -3.48
N SER A 114 -14.93 1.73 -3.69
CA SER A 114 -13.82 0.80 -3.90
C SER A 114 -12.54 1.27 -3.25
N SER A 115 -11.59 0.37 -3.09
CA SER A 115 -10.25 0.69 -2.62
C SER A 115 -9.18 -0.12 -3.37
N THR A 116 -8.01 0.48 -3.61
CA THR A 116 -6.81 -0.29 -3.96
C THR A 116 -6.37 -1.13 -2.76
N VAL A 117 -5.50 -2.11 -2.99
CA VAL A 117 -4.88 -2.87 -1.90
C VAL A 117 -3.42 -3.15 -2.24
N ALA A 118 -2.51 -2.66 -1.41
CA ALA A 118 -1.10 -3.06 -1.42
C ALA A 118 -0.82 -3.82 -0.13
N MET A 119 -0.31 -5.05 -0.22
CA MET A 119 0.05 -5.89 0.92
C MET A 119 1.49 -6.35 0.81
N VAL A 120 2.18 -6.38 1.95
CA VAL A 120 3.47 -7.07 2.12
C VAL A 120 3.35 -7.97 3.33
N ARG A 121 3.61 -9.26 3.14
CA ARG A 121 3.81 -10.22 4.22
C ARG A 121 5.26 -10.64 4.28
N TRP A 122 5.80 -10.72 5.50
CA TRP A 122 7.14 -11.23 5.73
C TRP A 122 7.15 -12.34 6.77
N THR A 123 8.11 -13.23 6.59
CA THR A 123 8.54 -14.22 7.56
C THR A 123 10.07 -14.21 7.62
N ASN A 124 10.66 -15.11 8.41
CA ASN A 124 12.11 -15.32 8.39
C ASN A 124 12.64 -15.91 7.08
N GLU A 125 11.76 -16.49 6.25
CA GLU A 125 12.15 -17.18 5.02
C GLU A 125 11.87 -16.36 3.77
N HIS A 126 10.76 -15.61 3.75
CA HIS A 126 10.32 -14.90 2.55
C HIS A 126 9.68 -13.55 2.85
N VAL A 127 9.71 -12.68 1.84
CA VAL A 127 8.82 -11.53 1.71
C VAL A 127 7.93 -11.80 0.50
N GLU A 128 6.64 -11.54 0.61
CA GLU A 128 5.72 -11.61 -0.53
C GLU A 128 4.83 -10.36 -0.58
N ALA A 129 4.43 -10.00 -1.78
CA ALA A 129 3.61 -8.85 -2.07
C ALA A 129 2.36 -9.25 -2.83
N LEU A 130 1.26 -8.55 -2.56
CA LEU A 130 0.03 -8.56 -3.34
C LEU A 130 -0.37 -7.12 -3.64
N VAL A 131 -0.62 -6.80 -4.91
CA VAL A 131 -1.06 -5.48 -5.38
C VAL A 131 -2.32 -5.62 -6.21
N LEU A 132 -3.40 -4.99 -5.77
CA LEU A 132 -4.68 -4.89 -6.45
C LEU A 132 -4.97 -3.42 -6.75
N ALA A 133 -5.07 -3.07 -8.03
CA ALA A 133 -5.08 -1.71 -8.56
C ALA A 133 -3.74 -0.96 -8.37
N ASP A 134 -3.76 0.36 -8.34
CA ASP A 134 -2.63 1.23 -8.66
C ASP A 134 -1.80 1.72 -7.45
N SER A 135 -1.98 1.17 -6.25
CA SER A 135 -1.08 1.42 -5.11
C SER A 135 0.12 0.45 -5.12
N PRO A 136 1.36 0.94 -5.32
CA PRO A 136 2.50 0.06 -5.52
C PRO A 136 3.08 -0.53 -4.23
N VAL A 137 3.75 -1.67 -4.40
CA VAL A 137 4.73 -2.20 -3.44
C VAL A 137 6.11 -2.16 -4.08
N VAL A 138 7.10 -1.69 -3.33
CA VAL A 138 8.50 -1.64 -3.78
C VAL A 138 9.39 -2.42 -2.82
N VAL A 139 10.08 -3.42 -3.34
CA VAL A 139 11.02 -4.24 -2.57
C VAL A 139 12.44 -3.89 -2.97
N PHE A 140 13.27 -3.56 -1.99
CA PHE A 140 14.66 -3.19 -2.20
C PHE A 140 15.56 -4.39 -1.93
N THR A 141 16.38 -4.72 -2.91
CA THR A 141 17.34 -5.82 -2.88
C THR A 141 18.74 -5.30 -3.25
N GLU A 142 19.76 -6.15 -3.14
CA GLU A 142 21.11 -5.83 -3.63
C GLU A 142 21.13 -5.47 -5.13
N ALA A 143 20.18 -5.99 -5.93
CA ALA A 143 20.04 -5.69 -7.35
C ALA A 143 19.37 -4.34 -7.63
N GLY A 144 18.76 -3.70 -6.61
CA GLY A 144 18.03 -2.45 -6.72
C GLY A 144 16.58 -2.56 -6.26
N ALA A 145 15.79 -1.54 -6.59
CA ALA A 145 14.36 -1.47 -6.30
C ALA A 145 13.58 -2.30 -7.33
N ASP A 146 12.80 -3.26 -6.84
CA ASP A 146 11.86 -4.06 -7.63
C ASP A 146 10.43 -3.60 -7.34
N VAL A 147 9.77 -3.02 -8.34
CA VAL A 147 8.44 -2.41 -8.22
C VAL A 147 7.38 -3.41 -8.66
N VAL A 148 6.38 -3.61 -7.80
CA VAL A 148 5.11 -4.30 -8.12
C VAL A 148 4.04 -3.22 -8.21
N HIS A 149 3.58 -2.94 -9.43
CA HIS A 149 2.57 -1.94 -9.75
C HIS A 149 1.61 -2.50 -10.80
N ASP A 150 0.31 -2.33 -10.61
CA ASP A 150 -0.70 -2.71 -11.61
C ASP A 150 -1.00 -1.53 -12.54
N ASP A 151 -0.37 -1.56 -13.72
CA ASP A 151 -0.48 -0.52 -14.74
C ASP A 151 -1.77 -0.59 -15.59
N ARG A 152 -2.70 -1.52 -15.31
CA ARG A 152 -3.93 -1.68 -16.12
C ARG A 152 -4.77 -0.41 -16.12
N LEU A 153 -4.92 0.24 -14.98
CA LEU A 153 -5.63 1.53 -14.87
C LEU A 153 -4.94 2.61 -15.70
N ASP A 154 -3.62 2.74 -15.62
CA ASP A 154 -2.85 3.74 -16.37
C ASP A 154 -2.96 3.54 -17.88
N ARG A 155 -2.87 2.29 -18.34
CA ARG A 155 -3.06 1.94 -19.77
C ARG A 155 -4.45 2.31 -20.26
N LEU A 156 -5.50 2.06 -19.45
CA LEU A 156 -6.87 2.43 -19.79
C LEU A 156 -7.08 3.96 -19.78
N ARG A 157 -6.48 4.69 -18.82
CA ARG A 157 -6.49 6.16 -18.77
C ARG A 157 -5.81 6.74 -20.02
N ALA A 158 -4.62 6.25 -20.37
CA ALA A 158 -3.86 6.67 -21.54
C ALA A 158 -4.60 6.40 -22.87
N ALA A 159 -5.30 5.26 -22.97
CA ALA A 159 -6.16 4.94 -24.10
C ALA A 159 -7.46 5.77 -24.17
N GLY A 160 -7.76 6.59 -23.16
CA GLY A 160 -8.99 7.38 -23.07
C GLY A 160 -10.23 6.54 -22.73
N ALA A 161 -10.04 5.30 -22.24
CA ALA A 161 -11.14 4.37 -21.94
C ALA A 161 -11.88 4.69 -20.63
N LEU A 162 -11.32 5.57 -19.78
CA LEU A 162 -11.87 5.93 -18.46
C LEU A 162 -12.37 7.39 -18.38
N ARG A 163 -12.76 7.97 -19.53
CA ARG A 163 -13.21 9.38 -19.61
C ARG A 163 -14.59 9.65 -19.03
N THR A 164 -15.44 8.63 -18.90
CA THR A 164 -16.80 8.77 -18.37
C THR A 164 -17.02 7.79 -17.25
N ARG A 165 -17.93 8.14 -16.33
CA ARG A 165 -18.29 7.26 -15.21
C ARG A 165 -18.85 5.93 -15.70
N GLU A 166 -19.70 5.94 -16.72
CA GLU A 166 -20.25 4.71 -17.31
C GLU A 166 -19.14 3.81 -17.87
N ALA A 167 -18.10 4.38 -18.47
CA ALA A 167 -16.97 3.60 -18.95
C ALA A 167 -16.14 3.02 -17.80
N VAL A 168 -15.90 3.79 -16.74
CA VAL A 168 -15.25 3.30 -15.51
C VAL A 168 -16.05 2.14 -14.92
N ASP A 169 -17.37 2.29 -14.75
CA ASP A 169 -18.21 1.26 -14.17
C ASP A 169 -18.26 -0.01 -15.03
N ARG A 170 -18.29 0.12 -16.36
CA ARG A 170 -18.26 -1.02 -17.28
C ARG A 170 -16.94 -1.80 -17.21
N LEU A 171 -15.82 -1.10 -17.05
CA LEU A 171 -14.48 -1.69 -17.04
C LEU A 171 -14.04 -2.17 -15.65
N ARG A 172 -14.66 -1.69 -14.58
CA ARG A 172 -14.37 -2.13 -13.21
C ARG A 172 -14.69 -3.61 -13.02
N ASN A 173 -13.74 -4.34 -12.45
CA ASN A 173 -13.80 -5.77 -12.15
C ASN A 173 -14.30 -6.55 -13.38
N SER A 174 -13.54 -6.42 -14.47
CA SER A 174 -13.81 -7.07 -15.74
C SER A 174 -12.52 -7.50 -16.42
N GLU A 175 -12.59 -8.57 -17.20
CA GLU A 175 -11.43 -9.19 -17.87
C GLU A 175 -10.62 -8.23 -18.75
N HIS A 176 -11.29 -7.30 -19.45
CA HIS A 176 -10.66 -6.32 -20.33
C HIS A 176 -10.54 -4.92 -19.70
N GLY A 177 -10.78 -4.82 -18.39
CA GLY A 177 -10.71 -3.57 -17.67
C GLY A 177 -9.66 -3.61 -16.59
N PHE A 178 -10.04 -3.22 -15.39
CA PHE A 178 -9.16 -3.17 -14.23
C PHE A 178 -9.81 -3.87 -13.03
N TRP A 179 -8.99 -4.26 -12.08
CA TRP A 179 -9.40 -4.98 -10.88
C TRP A 179 -9.13 -4.12 -9.65
N VAL A 180 -10.09 -4.08 -8.73
CA VAL A 180 -10.06 -3.24 -7.53
C VAL A 180 -10.93 -3.86 -6.45
N ALA A 181 -10.59 -3.67 -5.17
CA ALA A 181 -11.45 -4.15 -4.10
C ALA A 181 -12.76 -3.35 -4.10
N GLU A 182 -13.87 -4.05 -4.34
CA GLU A 182 -15.22 -3.47 -4.41
C GLU A 182 -16.23 -4.51 -3.89
N ALA A 183 -17.21 -4.95 -4.68
CA ALA A 183 -18.19 -5.95 -4.25
C ALA A 183 -17.94 -7.35 -4.85
N VAL A 184 -16.86 -7.53 -5.61
CA VAL A 184 -16.53 -8.77 -6.33
C VAL A 184 -15.29 -9.42 -5.68
N PRO A 185 -15.45 -10.50 -4.89
CA PRO A 185 -14.33 -11.18 -4.22
C PRO A 185 -13.26 -11.71 -5.15
N GLU A 186 -13.66 -12.16 -6.35
CA GLU A 186 -12.76 -12.64 -7.40
C GLU A 186 -11.69 -11.61 -7.78
N ALA A 187 -11.90 -10.31 -7.56
CA ALA A 187 -10.88 -9.30 -7.83
C ALA A 187 -9.54 -9.60 -7.16
N ALA A 188 -9.54 -10.26 -6.00
CA ALA A 188 -8.32 -10.65 -5.30
C ALA A 188 -7.44 -11.63 -6.12
N SER A 189 -8.03 -12.50 -6.94
CA SER A 189 -7.27 -13.47 -7.75
C SER A 189 -6.57 -12.81 -8.95
N HIS A 190 -6.97 -11.60 -9.31
CA HIS A 190 -6.39 -10.80 -10.39
C HIS A 190 -5.29 -9.84 -9.92
N ALA A 191 -5.02 -9.81 -8.61
CA ALA A 191 -3.95 -9.04 -8.03
C ALA A 191 -2.58 -9.53 -8.55
N LEU A 192 -1.63 -8.59 -8.70
CA LEU A 192 -0.25 -8.93 -9.00
C LEU A 192 0.41 -9.45 -7.73
N ARG A 193 1.10 -10.59 -7.84
CA ARG A 193 1.79 -11.24 -6.71
C ARG A 193 3.26 -11.46 -7.03
N ARG A 194 4.13 -11.28 -6.04
CA ARG A 194 5.56 -11.59 -6.15
C ARG A 194 6.10 -12.04 -4.80
N ARG A 195 7.15 -12.86 -4.82
CA ARG A 195 7.80 -13.40 -3.63
C ARG A 195 9.32 -13.33 -3.80
N TRP A 196 10.00 -12.99 -2.72
CA TRP A 196 11.45 -12.91 -2.63
C TRP A 196 11.94 -13.75 -1.44
N PRO A 197 13.13 -14.37 -1.52
CA PRO A 197 13.81 -14.88 -0.33
C PRO A 197 14.05 -13.74 0.66
N ARG A 198 13.74 -13.94 1.94
CA ARG A 198 13.91 -12.91 2.97
C ARG A 198 15.35 -12.41 3.04
N THR A 199 16.32 -13.28 2.81
CA THR A 199 17.76 -12.96 2.80
C THR A 199 18.20 -12.00 1.70
N ALA A 200 17.38 -11.82 0.65
CA ALA A 200 17.67 -10.92 -0.47
C ALA A 200 17.03 -9.54 -0.31
N VAL A 201 16.22 -9.32 0.74
CA VAL A 201 15.41 -8.10 0.92
C VAL A 201 15.99 -7.23 2.04
N ASP A 202 16.30 -5.98 1.68
CA ASP A 202 16.80 -4.94 2.58
C ASP A 202 15.68 -4.07 3.15
N ALA A 203 14.65 -3.79 2.36
CA ALA A 203 13.50 -3.02 2.78
C ALA A 203 12.28 -3.30 1.86
N ALA A 204 11.09 -2.98 2.34
CA ALA A 204 9.89 -2.90 1.54
C ALA A 204 9.17 -1.56 1.79
N VAL A 205 8.54 -1.03 0.76
CA VAL A 205 7.72 0.19 0.81
C VAL A 205 6.34 -0.12 0.24
N LEU A 206 5.30 0.34 0.92
CA LEU A 206 3.93 0.38 0.42
C LEU A 206 3.47 1.83 0.39
N ALA A 207 2.86 2.27 -0.70
CA ALA A 207 2.49 3.66 -0.90
C ALA A 207 1.12 3.77 -1.58
N THR A 208 0.29 4.75 -1.17
CA THR A 208 -0.87 5.18 -1.95
C THR A 208 -0.46 6.08 -3.12
N ASP A 209 -1.39 6.37 -4.03
CA ASP A 209 -1.08 7.15 -5.22
C ASP A 209 -0.64 8.58 -4.88
N GLY A 210 -1.15 9.16 -3.80
CA GLY A 210 -0.74 10.47 -3.29
C GLY A 210 0.70 10.51 -2.78
N VAL A 211 1.34 9.36 -2.52
CA VAL A 211 2.78 9.27 -2.22
C VAL A 211 3.58 8.91 -3.48
N SER A 212 3.15 7.91 -4.25
CA SER A 212 3.87 7.48 -5.46
C SER A 212 3.87 8.56 -6.54
N ALA A 213 2.90 9.47 -6.54
CA ALA A 213 2.92 10.67 -7.40
C ALA A 213 4.22 11.48 -7.26
N GLY A 214 4.84 11.50 -6.06
CA GLY A 214 6.14 12.13 -5.83
C GLY A 214 7.29 11.54 -6.69
N VAL A 215 7.18 10.26 -7.04
CA VAL A 215 8.12 9.53 -7.88
C VAL A 215 7.68 9.58 -9.34
N ASP A 216 6.45 9.15 -9.61
CA ASP A 216 6.02 8.77 -10.96
C ASP A 216 5.54 9.98 -11.78
N THR A 217 4.94 10.97 -11.12
CA THR A 217 4.34 12.15 -11.77
C THR A 217 5.16 13.42 -11.54
N TYR A 218 5.54 13.68 -10.29
CA TYR A 218 6.25 14.89 -9.89
C TYR A 218 7.75 14.78 -10.15
N GLY A 219 8.31 13.56 -10.09
CA GLY A 219 9.74 13.32 -10.28
C GLY A 219 10.63 14.04 -9.26
N VAL A 220 10.10 14.36 -8.09
CA VAL A 220 10.84 15.01 -6.99
C VAL A 220 11.59 13.98 -6.13
N LEU A 221 11.25 12.70 -6.28
CA LEU A 221 11.92 11.54 -5.70
C LEU A 221 12.10 10.45 -6.77
N ASP A 222 13.04 9.55 -6.53
CA ASP A 222 13.06 8.19 -7.08
C ASP A 222 12.86 7.19 -5.94
N TRP A 223 12.54 5.92 -6.22
CA TRP A 223 12.34 4.91 -5.16
C TRP A 223 13.57 4.77 -4.22
N PRO A 224 14.82 4.70 -4.71
CA PRO A 224 15.98 4.72 -3.84
C PRO A 224 16.10 5.99 -2.98
N GLY A 225 15.76 7.16 -3.53
CA GLY A 225 15.77 8.44 -2.83
C GLY A 225 14.69 8.55 -1.78
N LEU A 226 13.49 8.02 -2.04
CA LEU A 226 12.41 7.88 -1.08
C LEU A 226 12.88 7.03 0.12
N LEU A 227 13.44 5.85 -0.13
CA LEU A 227 13.95 5.00 0.94
C LEU A 227 15.09 5.66 1.72
N ARG A 228 16.05 6.31 1.03
CA ARG A 228 17.13 7.05 1.70
C ARG A 228 16.58 8.15 2.62
N ARG A 229 15.57 8.89 2.14
CA ARG A 229 14.94 9.97 2.91
C ARG A 229 14.19 9.42 4.12
N ALA A 230 13.40 8.37 3.96
CA ALA A 230 12.73 7.70 5.06
C ALA A 230 13.72 7.18 6.11
N ARG A 231 14.83 6.55 5.69
CA ARG A 231 15.88 6.07 6.60
C ARG A 231 16.55 7.19 7.39
N ALA A 232 16.75 8.34 6.77
CA ALA A 232 17.47 9.47 7.38
C ALA A 232 16.58 10.36 8.25
N HIS A 233 15.31 10.54 7.87
CA HIS A 233 14.44 11.58 8.41
C HIS A 233 13.02 11.09 8.77
N GLY A 234 12.74 9.79 8.60
CA GLY A 234 11.43 9.20 8.82
C GLY A 234 10.49 9.29 7.63
N ALA A 235 9.44 8.48 7.62
CA ALA A 235 8.42 8.41 6.58
C ALA A 235 7.68 9.74 6.38
N GLU A 236 7.45 10.51 7.46
CA GLU A 236 6.86 11.86 7.38
C GLU A 236 7.66 12.81 6.49
N ALA A 237 8.98 12.72 6.50
CA ALA A 237 9.82 13.57 5.66
C ALA A 237 9.66 13.27 4.16
N VAL A 238 9.23 12.06 3.80
CA VAL A 238 8.82 11.72 2.42
C VAL A 238 7.52 12.45 2.10
N LEU A 239 6.52 12.37 2.97
CA LEU A 239 5.23 13.06 2.79
C LEU A 239 5.42 14.57 2.65
N ASP A 240 6.31 15.17 3.46
CA ASP A 240 6.68 16.59 3.34
C ASP A 240 7.23 16.94 1.96
N THR A 241 8.01 16.05 1.35
CA THR A 241 8.57 16.29 0.00
C THR A 241 7.46 16.36 -1.04
N VAL A 242 6.54 15.40 -1.00
CA VAL A 242 5.44 15.32 -1.95
C VAL A 242 4.48 16.49 -1.73
N ARG A 243 4.14 16.78 -0.48
CA ARG A 243 3.27 17.90 -0.11
C ARG A 243 3.88 19.25 -0.50
N GLN A 244 5.19 19.44 -0.36
CA GLN A 244 5.85 20.67 -0.80
C GLN A 244 5.76 20.84 -2.32
N ALA A 245 5.94 19.77 -3.10
CA ALA A 245 5.75 19.82 -4.54
C ALA A 245 4.32 20.22 -4.92
N GLU A 246 3.31 19.73 -4.20
CA GLU A 246 1.91 20.13 -4.41
C GLU A 246 1.63 21.60 -4.04
N ILE A 247 2.27 22.13 -3.00
CA ILE A 247 2.18 23.53 -2.58
C ILE A 247 2.82 24.44 -3.64
N ASP A 248 3.99 24.06 -4.15
CA ASP A 248 4.73 24.83 -5.16
C ASP A 248 4.01 24.86 -6.52
N ASP A 249 3.05 23.95 -6.74
CA ASP A 249 2.15 23.91 -7.90
C ASP A 249 0.67 23.96 -7.45
N SER A 250 0.30 24.88 -6.57
CA SER A 250 -1.07 24.99 -6.03
C SER A 250 -2.15 25.17 -7.11
N ASP A 251 -1.80 25.80 -8.22
CA ASP A 251 -2.69 26.02 -9.37
C ASP A 251 -2.81 24.77 -10.28
N ARG A 252 -2.00 23.74 -10.03
CA ARG A 252 -2.02 22.44 -10.74
C ARG A 252 -1.72 22.58 -12.23
N VAL A 253 -0.85 23.53 -12.56
CA VAL A 253 -0.46 23.84 -13.95
C VAL A 253 0.68 22.94 -14.39
N ARG A 254 1.67 22.73 -13.52
CA ARG A 254 2.82 21.87 -13.81
C ARG A 254 2.40 20.41 -13.84
N TRP A 255 1.58 19.99 -12.88
CA TRP A 255 1.05 18.63 -12.78
C TRP A 255 -0.48 18.66 -12.66
N PRO A 256 -1.21 18.51 -13.78
CA PRO A 256 -2.67 18.51 -13.76
C PRO A 256 -3.24 17.41 -12.85
N ARG A 257 -4.07 17.81 -11.88
CA ARG A 257 -4.69 16.91 -10.89
C ARG A 257 -6.06 17.41 -10.42
N SER A 258 -6.92 16.51 -9.95
CA SER A 258 -8.30 16.82 -9.57
C SER A 258 -8.43 17.58 -8.24
N LYS A 259 -7.51 17.32 -7.30
CA LYS A 259 -7.41 17.97 -5.99
C LYS A 259 -6.06 18.66 -5.84
N GLN A 260 -5.96 19.64 -4.94
CA GLN A 260 -4.66 20.24 -4.64
C GLN A 260 -3.73 19.24 -3.92
N HIS A 261 -4.31 18.53 -2.94
CA HIS A 261 -3.64 17.53 -2.10
C HIS A 261 -4.46 16.25 -2.09
N ASP A 262 -3.83 15.13 -2.38
CA ASP A 262 -4.44 13.82 -2.12
C ASP A 262 -4.12 13.32 -0.71
N ASP A 263 -4.81 12.26 -0.31
CA ASP A 263 -4.41 11.49 0.87
C ASP A 263 -3.05 10.84 0.62
N GLN A 264 -2.29 10.67 1.69
CA GLN A 264 -0.97 10.06 1.63
C GLN A 264 -0.88 9.02 2.73
N ALA A 265 -0.60 7.78 2.37
CA ALA A 265 -0.19 6.74 3.30
C ALA A 265 1.05 6.03 2.80
N LEU A 266 2.04 5.92 3.69
CA LEU A 266 3.34 5.32 3.43
C LEU A 266 3.69 4.37 4.56
N VAL A 267 4.07 3.15 4.22
CA VAL A 267 4.67 2.18 5.12
C VAL A 267 6.07 1.85 4.61
N VAL A 268 7.07 1.98 5.48
CA VAL A 268 8.46 1.58 5.23
C VAL A 268 8.84 0.48 6.21
N ILE A 269 9.15 -0.70 5.69
CA ILE A 269 9.63 -1.84 6.46
C ILE A 269 11.11 -1.99 6.17
N ASP A 270 11.95 -1.63 7.14
CA ASP A 270 13.40 -1.75 7.04
C ASP A 270 13.86 -3.05 7.69
N PHE A 271 14.44 -3.93 6.88
CA PHE A 271 14.82 -5.28 7.25
C PHE A 271 16.29 -5.39 7.68
N GLN A 272 16.95 -4.24 7.85
CA GLN A 272 18.36 -4.14 8.22
C GLN A 272 18.70 -5.01 9.42
N ARG A 273 19.84 -5.71 9.30
CA ARG A 273 20.50 -6.38 10.42
C ARG A 273 20.80 -5.31 11.47
N GLY A 274 20.33 -5.49 12.70
CA GLY A 274 20.78 -4.64 13.81
C GLY A 274 22.30 -4.54 13.75
N GLN A 275 22.84 -3.32 13.77
CA GLN A 275 24.25 -3.13 14.06
C GLN A 275 24.48 -3.77 15.43
N GLY A 276 25.06 -4.98 15.43
CA GLY A 276 25.53 -5.58 16.66
C GLY A 276 26.47 -4.58 17.32
N ASP A 277 26.23 -4.33 18.60
CA ASP A 277 27.15 -3.63 19.50
C ASP A 277 28.54 -4.26 19.39
N PHE A 278 29.37 -3.78 18.47
CA PHE A 278 30.81 -3.94 18.52
C PHE A 278 31.38 -2.74 19.28
N ARG A 279 31.05 -2.69 20.58
CA ARG A 279 31.93 -2.05 21.58
C ARG A 279 32.72 -3.15 22.27
N GLY A 280 33.72 -3.66 21.55
CA GLY A 280 34.86 -4.33 22.16
C GLY A 280 36.00 -3.33 22.25
N ASP A 281 36.18 -2.75 23.43
CA ASP A 281 37.45 -2.11 23.83
C ASP A 281 38.58 -3.15 23.77
N PRO A 282 39.80 -2.68 23.55
CA PRO A 282 40.80 -2.80 24.60
C PRO A 282 41.22 -1.45 25.21
#